data_AF-W9S261-F1
#
_entry.id   AF-W9S261-F1
#
_cell.length_a   1.000
_cell.length_b   1.000
_cell.length_c   1.000
_cell.angle_alpha   90.00
_cell.angle_beta   90.00
_cell.angle_gamma   90.00
#
_symmetry.space_group_name_H-M   'P 1'
#
loop_
_entity.id
_entity.type
_entity.pdbx_description
1 polymer ?
#
loop_
_entity_poly.entity_id
_entity_poly.type
_entity_poly.pdbx_seq_one_letter_code
_entity_poly.pdbx_strand_id
1 'polypeptide(L)' 'MGSSAVAMEDVPSVDIMSELLGRFKCSSKPDKHLILIGPPGSGKGAQSPIIKEEYCLCHLATGDMLRAAVAAKCL' A
#
# COMPACT_ATOMS: atom_id res chain seq x y z
N MET A 1 0.60 10.13 -19.63
CA MET A 1 1.29 9.01 -20.32
C MET A 1 0.53 7.74 -19.99
N GLY A 2 -0.10 7.15 -21.00
CA GLY A 2 -0.69 5.80 -21.05
C GLY A 2 -1.40 5.27 -19.82
N SER A 3 -2.71 5.54 -19.67
CA SER A 3 -3.59 4.59 -18.99
C SER A 3 -3.80 3.42 -19.96
N SER A 4 -2.95 2.39 -19.88
CA SER A 4 -3.26 1.10 -20.50
C SER A 4 -4.36 0.46 -19.65
N ALA A 5 -5.61 0.81 -19.98
CA ALA A 5 -6.75 0.06 -19.50
C ALA A 5 -6.70 -1.31 -20.20
N VAL A 6 -6.18 -2.32 -19.48
CA VAL A 6 -6.26 -3.71 -19.90
C VAL A 6 -7.74 -4.07 -19.99
N ALA A 7 -8.20 -4.51 -21.16
CA ALA A 7 -9.58 -4.97 -21.32
C ALA A 7 -9.80 -6.21 -20.42
N MET A 8 -10.94 -6.27 -19.73
CA MET A 8 -11.23 -7.35 -18.76
C MET A 8 -11.25 -8.75 -19.41
N GLU A 9 -11.41 -8.80 -20.73
CA GLU A 9 -11.43 -10.00 -21.57
C GLU A 9 -10.03 -10.62 -21.76
N ASP A 10 -8.97 -9.82 -21.69
CA ASP A 10 -7.58 -10.26 -21.86
C ASP A 10 -6.95 -10.78 -20.55
N VAL A 11 -7.69 -10.74 -19.45
CA VAL A 11 -7.19 -11.16 -18.13
C VAL A 11 -7.42 -12.66 -17.95
N PRO A 12 -6.34 -13.45 -17.78
CA PRO A 12 -6.46 -14.88 -17.46
C PRO A 12 -7.32 -15.12 -16.22
N SER A 13 -8.13 -16.18 -16.24
CA SER A 13 -8.99 -16.55 -15.10
C SER A 13 -8.18 -16.81 -13.82
N VAL A 14 -6.93 -17.27 -13.94
CA VAL A 14 -6.01 -17.47 -12.81
C VAL A 14 -5.65 -16.16 -12.10
N ASP A 15 -5.55 -15.04 -12.83
CA ASP A 15 -5.20 -13.74 -12.26
C ASP A 15 -6.39 -13.14 -11.52
N ILE A 16 -7.60 -13.35 -12.06
CA ILE A 16 -8.85 -12.99 -11.36
C ILE A 16 -8.98 -13.79 -10.06
N MET A 17 -8.73 -15.10 -10.11
CA MET A 17 -8.83 -15.97 -8.94
C MET A 17 -7.78 -15.62 -7.87
N SER A 18 -6.57 -15.23 -8.27
CA SER A 18 -5.52 -14.81 -7.34
C SER A 18 -5.82 -13.46 -6.68
N GLU A 19 -6.37 -12.50 -7.42
CA GLU A 19 -6.84 -11.21 -6.88
C GLU A 19 -8.03 -11.40 -5.93
N LEU A 20 -9.02 -12.23 -6.31
CA LEU A 20 -10.15 -12.57 -5.44
C LEU A 20 -9.65 -13.20 -4.13
N LEU A 21 -8.72 -14.15 -4.21
CA LEU A 21 -8.12 -14.76 -3.02
C LEU A 21 -7.37 -13.73 -2.17
N GLY A 22 -6.68 -12.77 -2.78
CA GLY A 22 -6.05 -11.63 -2.11
C GLY A 22 -7.06 -10.82 -1.30
N ARG A 23 -8.19 -10.45 -1.90
CA ARG A 23 -9.27 -9.70 -1.24
C ARG A 23 -9.93 -10.48 -0.10
N PHE A 24 -10.20 -11.77 -0.30
CA PHE A 24 -10.73 -12.63 0.77
C PHE A 24 -9.78 -12.71 1.97
N LYS A 25 -8.47 -12.80 1.74
CA LYS A 25 -7.45 -12.76 2.80
C LYS A 25 -7.44 -11.42 3.56
N CYS A 26 -7.80 -10.31 2.93
CA CYS A 26 -7.93 -9.02 3.60
C CYS A 26 -9.21 -8.95 4.43
N SER A 27 -10.33 -9.42 3.89
CA SER A 27 -11.66 -9.31 4.52
C SER A 27 -11.79 -10.10 5.83
N SER A 28 -10.97 -11.13 6.04
CA SER A 28 -11.02 -11.95 7.26
C SER A 28 -10.19 -11.38 8.41
N LYS A 29 -9.42 -10.31 8.18
CA LYS A 29 -8.52 -9.74 9.20
C LYS A 29 -9.26 -8.70 10.04
N PRO A 30 -8.95 -8.61 11.35
CA PRO A 30 -9.54 -7.58 12.21
C PRO A 30 -8.99 -6.19 11.84
N ASP A 31 -9.84 -5.18 11.95
CA ASP A 31 -9.44 -3.78 11.82
C ASP A 31 -8.42 -3.39 12.89
N LYS A 32 -7.36 -2.69 12.49
CA LYS A 32 -6.29 -2.23 13.40
C LYS A 32 -5.85 -0.81 13.08
N HIS A 33 -5.58 -0.04 14.14
CA HIS A 33 -4.89 1.24 14.05
C HIS A 33 -3.50 1.12 14.68
N LEU A 34 -2.46 1.19 13.86
CA LEU A 34 -1.07 1.03 14.30
C LEU A 34 -0.32 2.36 14.18
N ILE A 35 0.47 2.66 15.20
CA ILE A 35 1.40 3.80 15.20
C ILE A 35 2.81 3.24 15.39
N LEU A 36 3.69 3.46 14.40
CA LEU A 36 5.08 3.04 14.44
C LEU A 36 5.95 4.17 15.00
N ILE A 37 6.50 3.97 16.19
CA ILE A 37 7.32 4.97 16.91
C ILE A 37 8.75 4.45 17.05
N GLY A 38 9.73 5.34 16.90
CA GLY A 38 11.14 5.03 17.12
C GLY A 38 12.07 6.10 16.56
N PRO A 39 13.37 6.04 16.89
CA PRO A 39 14.37 6.98 16.37
C PRO A 39 14.52 6.86 14.83
N PRO A 40 15.10 7.87 14.15
CA PRO A 40 15.46 7.74 12.74
C PRO A 40 16.38 6.52 12.54
N GLY A 41 16.17 5.78 11.45
CA GLY A 41 16.92 4.54 11.20
C GLY A 41 16.39 3.29 11.91
N SER A 42 15.35 3.38 12.76
CA SER A 42 14.77 2.22 13.46
C SER A 42 13.98 1.25 12.57
N GLY A 43 14.04 1.38 11.24
CA GLY A 43 13.37 0.48 10.30
C GLY A 43 11.86 0.69 10.10
N LYS A 44 11.24 1.73 10.67
CA LYS A 44 9.80 2.01 10.51
C LYS A 44 9.37 2.02 9.05
N GLY A 45 10.07 2.78 8.20
CA GLY A 45 9.75 2.88 6.77
C GLY A 45 9.90 1.57 5.99
N ALA A 46 10.70 0.63 6.48
CA ALA A 46 10.83 -0.70 5.88
C ALA A 46 9.72 -1.66 6.36
N GLN A 47 9.29 -1.53 7.61
CA GLN A 47 8.23 -2.37 8.19
C GLN A 47 6.82 -1.93 7.81
N SER A 48 6.57 -0.62 7.64
CA SER A 48 5.23 -0.13 7.33
C SER A 48 4.61 -0.73 6.05
N PRO A 49 5.34 -0.88 4.92
CA PRO A 49 4.79 -1.50 3.70
C PRO A 49 4.45 -2.98 3.89
N ILE A 50 5.27 -3.71 4.67
CA ILE A 50 5.03 -5.12 4.96
C ILE A 50 3.73 -5.27 5.76
N ILE A 51 3.56 -4.45 6.80
CA ILE A 51 2.34 -4.42 7.62
C ILE A 51 1.12 -4.00 6.79
N LYS A 52 1.30 -3.03 5.87
CA LYS A 52 0.26 -2.58 4.94
C LYS A 52 -0.24 -3.74 4.07
N GLU A 53 0.65 -4.52 3.49
CA GLU A 53 0.30 -5.67 2.64
C GLU A 53 -0.29 -6.82 3.46
N GLU A 54 0.29 -7.10 4.62
CA GLU A 54 -0.16 -8.20 5.48
C GLU A 54 -1.53 -7.91 6.08
N TYR A 55 -1.85 -6.68 6.47
CA TYR A 55 -3.12 -6.35 7.12
C TYR A 55 -4.08 -5.56 6.22
N CYS A 56 -3.70 -5.29 4.97
CA CYS A 56 -4.48 -4.52 4.01
C CYS A 56 -4.90 -3.14 4.55
N LEU A 57 -4.00 -2.50 5.32
CA LEU A 57 -4.25 -1.23 5.99
C LEU A 57 -3.83 -0.04 5.13
N CYS A 58 -4.35 1.14 5.45
CA CYS A 58 -3.84 2.38 4.88
C CYS A 58 -2.48 2.73 5.49
N HIS A 59 -1.48 2.98 4.63
CA HIS A 59 -0.17 3.45 5.07
C HIS A 59 -0.10 4.98 5.00
N LEU A 60 -0.07 5.63 6.17
CA LEU A 60 0.08 7.08 6.28
C LEU A 60 1.47 7.44 6.83
N ALA A 61 2.38 7.84 5.95
CA ALA A 61 3.72 8.29 6.33
C ALA A 61 3.84 9.82 6.20
N THR A 62 3.74 10.52 7.33
CA THR A 62 3.90 12.00 7.36
C THR A 62 5.22 12.46 6.77
N GLY A 63 6.30 11.68 6.95
CA GLY A 63 7.60 11.97 6.34
C GLY A 63 7.59 11.98 4.81
N ASP A 64 6.88 11.04 4.17
CA ASP A 64 6.76 11.01 2.70
C ASP A 64 5.89 12.17 2.20
N MET A 65 4.79 12.46 2.89
CA MET A 65 3.92 13.59 2.57
C MET A 65 4.66 14.93 2.65
N LEU A 66 5.49 15.11 3.71
CA LEU A 66 6.30 16.31 3.87
C LEU A 66 7.39 16.42 2.80
N ARG A 67 8.09 15.31 2.47
CA ARG A 67 9.08 15.28 1.39
C ARG A 67 8.46 15.65 0.04
N ALA A 68 7.29 15.09 -0.27
CA ALA A 68 6.55 15.40 -1.49
C ALA A 68 6.12 16.88 -1.52
N ALA A 69 5.63 17.42 -0.39
CA ALA A 69 5.24 18.82 -0.30
C ALA A 69 6.42 19.79 -0.48
N VAL A 70 7.60 19.46 0.07
CA VAL A 70 8.82 20.25 -0.12
C VAL A 70 9.28 20.19 -1.58
N ALA A 71 9.31 19.00 -2.20
CA ALA A 71 9.68 18.85 -3.60
C ALA A 71 8.73 19.60 -4.55
N ALA A 72 7.43 19.62 -4.24
CA ALA A 72 6.41 20.31 -5.03
C ALA A 72 6.46 21.85 -4.91
N LYS A 73 7.09 22.40 -3.86
CA LYS A 73 7.09 23.84 -3.56
C LYS A 73 8.36 24.58 -4.00
N CYS A 74 9.34 23.88 -4.58
CA CYS A 74 10.56 24.48 -5.15
C CYS A 74 10.48 24.78 -6.66
N LEU A 75 9.28 25.05 -7.18
CA LEU A 75 9.02 25.68 -8.49
C LEU A 75 8.34 27.03 -8.26
#